data_AF-A0A1P8UFZ4-F1
#
_entry.id   AF-A0A1P8UFZ4-F1
#
_cell.length_a   1.000
_cell.length_b   1.000
_cell.length_c   1.000
_cell.angle_alpha   90.00
_cell.angle_beta   90.00
_cell.angle_gamma   90.00
#
_symmetry.space_group_name_H-M   'P 1'
#
loop_
_entity.id
_entity.type
_entity.pdbx_description
1 polymer ?
#
loop_
_entity_poly.entity_id
_entity_poly.type
_entity_poly.pdbx_seq_one_letter_code
_entity_poly.pdbx_strand_id
1 'polypeptide(L)'
;MSDARDAFDLAPLRRVCARIEAAPTSGIGLMLYGLLKGMQVEQRGSPFALTRLRMLEADVRADVYALMELFAQQANHAPEWMAMLARMDELVGAEARAD
;
A
#
# COMPACT_ATOMS: atom_id res chain seq x y z
N MET A 1 -21.17 22.30 9.69
CA MET A 1 -20.50 20.99 9.71
C MET A 1 -20.45 20.48 8.28
N SER A 2 -19.41 20.88 7.54
CA SER A 2 -19.11 20.27 6.24
C SER A 2 -18.58 18.87 6.52
N ASP A 3 -19.08 17.87 5.81
CA ASP A 3 -18.67 16.46 5.91
C ASP A 3 -17.23 16.36 5.36
N ALA A 4 -16.24 16.76 6.17
CA ALA A 4 -14.81 16.85 5.79
C ALA A 4 -14.15 15.47 5.54
N ARG A 5 -14.95 14.42 5.33
CA ARG A 5 -14.56 13.17 4.66
C ARG A 5 -14.54 13.37 3.14
N ASP A 6 -14.18 14.57 2.70
CA ASP A 6 -13.84 14.89 1.32
C ASP A 6 -12.88 13.83 0.82
N ALA A 7 -13.29 13.15 -0.25
CA ALA A 7 -12.70 11.90 -0.72
C ALA A 7 -11.19 12.03 -0.89
N PHE A 8 -10.43 11.29 -0.07
CA PHE A 8 -8.99 11.14 -0.27
C PHE A 8 -8.72 10.78 -1.74
N ASP A 9 -7.71 11.41 -2.36
CA ASP A 9 -7.26 10.94 -3.66
C ASP A 9 -6.50 9.62 -3.48
N LEU A 10 -7.22 8.50 -3.58
CA LEU A 10 -6.67 7.16 -3.46
C LEU A 10 -6.00 6.68 -4.76
N ALA A 11 -5.78 7.55 -5.76
CA ALA A 11 -5.02 7.18 -6.96
C ALA A 11 -3.63 6.57 -6.66
N PRO A 12 -2.84 7.05 -5.67
CA PRO A 12 -1.59 6.40 -5.29
C PRO A 12 -1.77 4.95 -4.82
N LEU A 13 -2.79 4.68 -3.99
CA LEU A 13 -3.13 3.33 -3.56
C LEU A 13 -3.46 2.43 -4.76
N ARG A 14 -4.28 2.94 -5.70
CA ARG A 14 -4.63 2.19 -6.92
C ARG A 14 -3.41 1.85 -7.77
N ARG A 15 -2.47 2.79 -7.96
CA ARG A 15 -1.24 2.53 -8.70
C ARG A 15 -0.35 1.49 -8.01
N VAL A 16 -0.23 1.54 -6.68
CA VAL A 16 0.54 0.56 -5.93
C VAL A 16 -0.11 -0.83 -6.00
N CYS A 17 -1.42 -0.94 -5.81
CA CYS A 17 -2.13 -2.21 -5.97
C CYS A 17 -1.98 -2.77 -7.39
N ALA A 18 -2.08 -1.95 -8.43
CA ALA A 18 -1.86 -2.40 -9.81
C ALA A 18 -0.45 -2.99 -10.02
N ARG A 19 0.59 -2.42 -9.37
CA ARG A 19 1.95 -2.97 -9.42
C ARG A 19 2.06 -4.32 -8.71
N ILE A 20 1.37 -4.48 -7.57
CA ILE A 20 1.31 -5.76 -6.85
C ILE A 20 0.56 -6.80 -7.70
N GLU A 21 -0.60 -6.44 -8.26
CA GLU A 21 -1.41 -7.31 -9.12
C GLU A 21 -0.63 -7.84 -10.34
N ALA A 22 0.23 -6.99 -10.93
CA ALA A 22 1.04 -7.38 -12.08
C ALA A 22 2.13 -8.42 -11.75
N ALA A 23 2.63 -8.46 -10.51
CA ALA A 23 3.70 -9.36 -10.10
C ALA A 23 3.69 -9.60 -8.57
N PRO A 24 2.70 -10.34 -8.03
CA PRO A 24 2.39 -10.39 -6.59
C PRO A 24 3.51 -11.00 -5.73
N THR A 25 4.27 -11.94 -6.28
CA THR A 25 5.40 -12.62 -5.59
C THR A 25 6.77 -12.05 -5.94
N SER A 26 6.83 -11.00 -6.76
CA SER A 26 8.11 -10.32 -7.06
C SER A 26 8.66 -9.61 -5.83
N GLY A 27 9.99 -9.39 -5.80
CA GLY A 27 10.63 -8.67 -4.68
C GLY A 27 10.04 -7.27 -4.45
N ILE A 28 9.68 -6.55 -5.52
CA ILE A 28 9.01 -5.24 -5.43
C ILE A 28 7.56 -5.41 -4.99
N GLY A 29 6.82 -6.37 -5.56
CA GLY A 29 5.42 -6.65 -5.19
C GLY A 29 5.27 -6.99 -3.71
N LEU A 30 6.09 -7.92 -3.19
CA LEU A 30 6.12 -8.29 -1.78
C LEU A 30 6.55 -7.12 -0.88
N MET A 31 7.47 -6.27 -1.33
CA MET A 31 7.87 -5.08 -0.59
C MET A 31 6.72 -4.07 -0.46
N LEU A 32 6.03 -3.78 -1.57
CA LEU A 32 4.89 -2.86 -1.60
C LEU A 32 3.69 -3.40 -0.81
N TYR A 33 3.41 -4.70 -0.93
CA TYR A 33 2.40 -5.37 -0.10
C TYR A 33 2.74 -5.27 1.38
N GLY A 34 3.99 -5.56 1.76
CA GLY A 34 4.44 -5.42 3.15
C GLY A 34 4.31 -3.99 3.68
N LEU A 35 4.52 -2.97 2.85
CA LEU A 35 4.27 -1.56 3.19
C LEU A 35 2.79 -1.32 3.51
N LEU A 36 1.86 -1.75 2.64
CA LEU A 36 0.43 -1.58 2.86
C LEU A 36 -0.04 -2.28 4.14
N LYS A 37 0.43 -3.51 4.40
CA LYS A 37 0.14 -4.23 5.65
C LYS A 37 0.67 -3.51 6.87
N GLY A 38 1.89 -2.97 6.79
CA GLY A 38 2.48 -2.18 7.86
C GLY A 38 1.63 -0.95 8.20
N MET A 39 1.16 -0.22 7.18
CA MET A 39 0.27 0.95 7.34
C MET A 39 -1.09 0.61 7.95
N GLN A 40 -1.53 -0.66 7.92
CA GLN A 40 -2.74 -1.10 8.61
C GLN A 40 -2.53 -1.35 10.11
N VAL A 41 -1.30 -1.69 10.52
CA VAL A 41 -0.97 -2.07 11.90
C VAL A 41 -0.39 -0.87 12.65
N GLU A 42 -1.26 0.03 13.11
CA GLU A 42 -0.85 1.28 13.78
C GLU A 42 -0.16 1.07 15.14
N GLN A 43 -0.46 -0.05 15.81
CA GLN A 43 -0.03 -0.30 17.20
C GLN A 43 1.48 -0.53 17.40
N ARG A 44 2.27 -0.75 16.34
CA ARG A 44 3.72 -1.05 16.48
C ARG A 44 4.63 0.03 15.87
N GLY A 45 4.05 1.12 15.36
CA GLY A 45 4.70 1.91 14.33
C GLY A 45 4.83 1.08 13.05
N SER A 46 4.68 1.71 11.89
CA SER A 46 4.93 1.05 10.61
C SER A 46 6.33 1.44 10.14
N PRO A 47 7.42 0.75 10.54
CA PRO A 47 8.74 1.07 10.04
C PRO A 47 8.83 0.55 8.60
N PHE A 48 8.39 1.34 7.64
CA PHE A 48 8.98 1.22 6.32
C PHE A 48 10.42 1.70 6.43
N ALA A 49 11.36 0.76 6.44
CA ALA A 49 12.77 1.09 6.50
C ALA A 49 13.13 1.98 5.30
N LEU A 50 13.53 3.23 5.54
CA LEU A 50 13.87 4.20 4.49
C LEU A 50 14.95 3.68 3.53
N THR A 51 15.77 2.73 3.99
CA THR A 51 16.76 2.04 3.15
C THR A 51 16.11 1.29 1.97
N ARG A 52 14.87 0.81 2.09
CA ARG A 52 14.13 0.15 1.00
C ARG A 52 13.82 1.10 -0.15
N LEU A 53 13.71 2.41 0.10
CA LEU A 53 13.52 3.40 -0.97
C LEU A 53 14.68 3.41 -1.96
N ARG A 54 15.90 3.07 -1.52
CA ARG A 54 17.09 3.02 -2.40
C ARG A 54 16.99 1.92 -3.47
N MET A 55 16.12 0.93 -3.27
CA MET A 55 15.91 -0.19 -4.17
C MET A 55 14.76 0.05 -5.16
N LEU A 56 14.08 1.19 -5.05
CA LEU A 56 12.91 1.52 -5.85
C LEU A 56 13.28 2.47 -6.97
N GLU A 57 12.70 2.24 -8.14
CA GLU A 57 12.69 3.21 -9.23
C GLU A 57 11.97 4.51 -8.83
N ALA A 58 12.28 5.61 -9.52
CA ALA A 58 11.82 6.94 -9.14
C ALA A 58 10.28 7.05 -9.13
N ASP A 59 9.61 6.40 -10.07
CA ASP A 59 8.15 6.34 -10.16
C ASP A 59 7.54 5.55 -8.99
N VAL A 60 8.14 4.42 -8.61
CA VAL A 60 7.68 3.63 -7.46
C VAL A 60 7.92 4.38 -6.15
N ARG A 61 9.04 5.11 -6.01
CA ARG A 61 9.28 5.97 -4.84
C ARG A 61 8.21 7.06 -4.71
N ALA A 62 7.83 7.69 -5.83
CA ALA A 62 6.81 8.73 -5.83
C ALA A 62 5.46 8.18 -5.32
N ASP A 63 5.09 6.97 -5.75
CA ASP A 63 3.89 6.28 -5.26
C ASP A 63 3.98 5.98 -3.75
N VAL A 64 5.14 5.53 -3.25
CA VAL A 64 5.37 5.27 -1.82
C VAL A 64 5.28 6.56 -0.98
N TYR A 65 5.83 7.68 -1.45
CA TYR A 65 5.71 8.95 -0.73
C TYR A 65 4.27 9.44 -0.68
N ALA A 66 3.52 9.29 -1.76
CA ALA A 66 2.11 9.64 -1.78
C ALA A 66 1.27 8.73 -0.86
N LEU A 67 1.62 7.44 -0.72
CA LEU A 67 1.02 6.57 0.30
C LEU A 67 1.33 7.04 1.73
N MET A 68 2.55 7.52 2.00
CA MET A 68 2.90 8.06 3.32
C MET A 68 2.07 9.31 3.66
N GLU A 69 1.81 10.16 2.66
CA GLU A 69 0.94 11.33 2.83
C GLU A 69 -0.52 10.90 3.10
N LEU A 70 -1.06 9.94 2.34
CA LEU A 70 -2.38 9.36 2.59
C LEU A 70 -2.48 8.75 3.99
N PHE A 71 -1.44 8.07 4.44
CA PHE A 71 -1.37 7.53 5.80
C PHE A 71 -1.38 8.64 6.87
N ALA A 72 -0.63 9.72 6.66
CA ALA A 72 -0.64 10.87 7.57
C ALA A 72 -2.02 11.55 7.66
N GLN A 73 -2.81 11.49 6.58
CA GLN A 73 -4.19 11.98 6.51
C GLN A 73 -5.22 10.98 7.06
N GLN A 74 -4.80 9.82 7.58
CA GLN A 74 -5.66 8.73 8.06
C GLN A 74 -6.53 8.08 6.97
N ALA A 75 -6.12 8.17 5.70
CA ALA A 75 -6.83 7.56 4.58
C ALA A 75 -6.80 6.02 4.61
N ASN A 76 -5.88 5.44 5.39
CA ASN A 76 -5.82 4.00 5.66
C ASN A 76 -7.06 3.47 6.43
N HIS A 77 -7.90 4.35 6.98
CA HIS A 77 -9.19 3.98 7.57
C HIS A 77 -10.35 4.00 6.56
N ALA A 78 -10.11 4.44 5.33
CA ALA A 78 -11.15 4.51 4.31
C ALA A 78 -11.62 3.10 3.89
N PRO A 79 -12.93 2.90 3.64
CA PRO A 79 -13.44 1.60 3.18
C PRO A 79 -12.78 1.09 1.90
N GLU A 80 -12.48 2.00 0.96
CA GLU A 80 -11.78 1.65 -0.29
C GLU A 80 -10.37 1.13 -0.02
N TRP A 81 -9.63 1.72 0.94
CA TRP A 81 -8.32 1.22 1.35
C TRP A 81 -8.39 -0.21 1.87
N MET A 82 -9.32 -0.46 2.79
CA MET A 82 -9.52 -1.79 3.38
C MET A 82 -9.89 -2.83 2.31
N ALA A 83 -10.78 -2.48 1.37
CA ALA A 83 -11.18 -3.37 0.29
C ALA A 83 -10.02 -3.71 -0.64
N MET A 84 -9.19 -2.73 -1.00
CA MET A 84 -8.02 -2.96 -1.85
C MET A 84 -6.96 -3.81 -1.15
N LEU A 85 -6.71 -3.55 0.15
CA LEU A 85 -5.76 -4.37 0.92
C LEU A 85 -6.24 -5.82 1.06
N ALA A 86 -7.53 -6.05 1.29
CA ALA A 86 -8.10 -7.40 1.32
C ALA A 86 -7.90 -8.14 -0.01
N ARG A 87 -8.06 -7.46 -1.14
CA ARG A 87 -7.75 -8.04 -2.46
C ARG A 87 -6.27 -8.41 -2.61
N MET A 88 -5.35 -7.62 -2.06
CA MET A 88 -3.91 -7.95 -2.10
C MET A 88 -3.59 -9.16 -1.21
N ASP A 89 -4.24 -9.28 -0.06
CA ASP A 89 -4.12 -10.45 0.83
C ASP A 89 -4.49 -11.74 0.09
N GLU A 90 -5.59 -11.72 -0.67
CA GLU A 90 -6.05 -12.85 -1.47
C GLU A 90 -5.06 -13.24 -2.56
N LEU A 91 -4.57 -12.25 -3.34
CA LEU A 91 -3.65 -12.49 -4.45
C LEU A 91 -2.30 -13.03 -4.00
N VAL A 92 -1.65 -12.35 -3.04
CA VAL A 92 -0.35 -12.78 -2.53
C VAL A 92 -0.48 -14.13 -1.81
N GLY A 93 -1.58 -14.35 -1.08
CA GLY A 93 -1.85 -15.62 -0.42
C GLY A 93 -2.12 -16.77 -1.40
N ALA A 94 -2.82 -16.52 -2.52
CA ALA A 94 -3.12 -17.53 -3.53
C ALA A 94 -1.87 -17.97 -4.30
N GLU A 95 -1.05 -17.01 -4.72
CA GLU A 95 0.18 -17.30 -5.48
C GLU A 95 1.17 -18.12 -4.64
N ALA A 96 1.32 -17.79 -3.34
CA ALA A 96 2.19 -18.53 -2.42
C ALA A 96 1.76 -19.99 -2.15
N ARG A 97 0.55 -20.39 -2.55
CA ARG A 97 0.06 -21.78 -2.46
C ARG A 97 0.21 -22.55 -3.78
N ALA A 98 0.51 -21.85 -4.88
CA ALA A 98 0.69 -22.43 -6.21
C ALA A 98 2.16 -22.80 -6.50
N ASP A 99 3.09 -22.22 -5.73
CA ASP A 99 4.53 -22.57 -5.67
C ASP A 99 4.81 -23.72 -4.68
#